data_AF-A0A938T252-F1
#
_entry.id   AF-A0A938T252-F1
#
_cell.length_a   1.000
_cell.length_b   1.000
_cell.length_c   1.000
_cell.angle_alpha   90.00
_cell.angle_beta   90.00
_cell.angle_gamma   90.00
#
_symmetry.space_group_name_H-M   'P 1'
#
loop_
_entity.id
_entity.type
_entity.pdbx_description
1 polymer ?
#
loop_
_entity_poly.entity_id
_entity_poly.type
_entity_poly.pdbx_seq_one_letter_code
_entity_poly.pdbx_strand_id
1 'polypeptide(L)'
;TWVEVCAACGDCILYKTGGICPVARCAKSLINGPCGGSQGGLCEVSKDNPCVWQKIYTRLLKLNQLYFLKGMSQQRTCPVHPRRFVREDLRLKKGPTRGV
;
A
#
# COMPACT_ATOMS: atom_id res chain seq x y z
N THR A 1 5.60 15.86 -10.90
CA THR A 1 4.90 14.68 -11.46
C THR A 1 4.68 13.68 -10.35
N TRP A 2 3.47 13.13 -10.17
CA TRP A 2 3.23 12.11 -9.14
C TRP A 2 3.79 10.77 -9.62
N VAL A 3 4.74 10.19 -8.89
CA VAL A 3 5.32 8.89 -9.21
C VAL A 3 4.62 7.83 -8.37
N GLU A 4 3.90 6.91 -9.01
CA GLU A 4 3.36 5.72 -8.35
C GLU A 4 4.46 4.67 -8.19
N VAL A 5 4.61 4.15 -6.98
CA VAL A 5 5.65 3.16 -6.64
C VAL A 5 4.96 1.96 -6.02
N CYS A 6 5.31 0.76 -6.51
CA CYS A 6 4.78 -0.48 -5.98
C CYS A 6 5.42 -0.79 -4.62
N ALA A 7 4.61 -1.19 -3.63
CA ALA A 7 5.07 -1.62 -2.30
C ALA A 7 5.33 -3.14 -2.22
N ALA A 8 5.24 -3.87 -3.33
CA ALA A 8 5.44 -5.31 -3.42
C ALA A 8 4.60 -6.12 -2.41
N CYS A 9 3.34 -5.73 -2.21
CA CYS A 9 2.40 -6.37 -1.28
C CYS A 9 1.81 -7.71 -1.75
N GLY A 10 2.21 -8.22 -2.92
CA GLY A 10 1.74 -9.49 -3.49
C GLY A 10 0.45 -9.34 -4.31
N ASP A 11 -0.64 -8.91 -3.67
CA ASP A 11 -1.96 -8.82 -4.32
C ASP A 11 -2.30 -7.37 -4.71
N CYS A 12 -2.24 -7.07 -6.02
CA CYS A 12 -2.52 -5.74 -6.52
C CYS A 12 -4.03 -5.45 -6.57
N ILE A 13 -4.45 -4.38 -5.87
CA ILE A 13 -5.86 -3.94 -5.80
C ILE A 13 -6.12 -2.61 -6.51
N LEU A 14 -5.19 -2.13 -7.33
CA LEU A 14 -5.30 -0.83 -8.03
C LEU A 14 -6.59 -0.72 -8.87
N TYR A 15 -7.03 -1.83 -9.48
CA TYR A 15 -8.27 -1.86 -10.25
C TYR A 15 -9.52 -1.60 -9.40
N LYS A 16 -9.50 -1.96 -8.10
CA LYS A 16 -10.61 -1.71 -7.16
C LYS A 16 -10.55 -0.31 -6.55
N THR A 17 -9.37 0.31 -6.50
CA THR A 17 -9.14 1.59 -5.82
C THR A 17 -8.96 2.77 -6.79
N GLY A 18 -9.29 2.59 -8.07
CA GLY A 18 -9.21 3.64 -9.08
C GLY A 18 -7.76 4.07 -9.40
N GLY A 19 -6.80 3.17 -9.29
CA GLY A 19 -5.38 3.43 -9.60
C GLY A 19 -4.57 4.03 -8.45
N ILE A 20 -5.09 4.03 -7.21
CA ILE A 20 -4.38 4.54 -6.04
C ILE A 20 -4.10 3.38 -5.08
N CYS A 21 -2.83 3.07 -4.83
CA CYS A 21 -2.47 2.00 -3.90
C CYS A 21 -2.61 2.48 -2.45
N PRO A 22 -3.55 1.93 -1.65
CA PRO A 22 -3.72 2.36 -0.26
C PRO A 22 -2.59 1.84 0.63
N VAL A 23 -1.90 0.75 0.25
CA VAL A 23 -0.71 0.25 0.96
C VAL A 23 0.46 1.22 0.86
N ALA A 24 0.77 1.68 -0.36
CA ALA A 24 1.93 2.53 -0.62
C ALA A 24 1.71 4.00 -0.25
N ARG A 25 0.45 4.46 -0.26
CA ARG A 25 0.13 5.89 -0.06
C ARG A 25 -0.42 6.20 1.32
N CYS A 26 -1.10 5.27 1.99
CA CYS A 26 -1.64 5.54 3.32
C CYS A 26 -0.50 5.42 4.34
N ALA A 27 -0.39 6.37 5.26
CA ALA A 27 0.61 6.33 6.32
C ALA A 27 0.50 5.07 7.22
N LYS A 28 -0.70 4.49 7.31
CA LYS A 28 -0.97 3.24 8.05
C LYS A 28 -1.03 2.01 7.13
N SER A 29 -0.85 2.20 5.82
CA SER A 29 -0.92 1.16 4.80
C SER A 29 -2.18 0.26 4.91
N LEU A 30 -3.33 0.84 5.27
CA LEU A 30 -4.58 0.09 5.48
C LEU A 30 -5.25 -0.25 4.14
N ILE A 31 -5.65 -1.50 3.98
CA ILE A 31 -6.33 -2.01 2.78
C ILE A 31 -7.86 -2.02 2.96
N ASN A 32 -8.33 -2.15 4.20
CA ASN A 32 -9.73 -2.49 4.51
C ASN A 32 -10.61 -1.25 4.72
N GLY A 33 -10.20 -0.09 4.20
CA GLY A 33 -10.89 1.18 4.37
C GLY A 33 -10.14 2.20 5.23
N PRO A 34 -10.77 3.37 5.47
CA PRO A 34 -10.18 4.50 6.18
C PRO A 34 -9.86 4.18 7.66
N CYS A 35 -8.79 4.79 8.19
CA CYS A 35 -8.27 4.55 9.54
C CYS A 35 -9.08 5.21 10.69
N GLY A 36 -10.25 5.80 10.42
CA GLY A 36 -11.03 6.57 11.40
C GLY A 36 -10.44 7.94 11.77
N GLY A 37 -9.12 8.14 11.73
CA GLY A 37 -8.48 9.44 12.04
C GLY A 37 -8.47 10.45 10.90
N SER A 38 -9.11 10.15 9.76
CA SER A 38 -9.26 11.11 8.67
C SER A 38 -10.30 12.17 9.04
N GLN A 39 -9.92 13.44 9.12
CA GLN A 39 -10.84 14.56 9.38
C GLN A 39 -10.88 15.51 8.19
N GLY A 40 -12.07 15.90 7.74
CA GLY A 40 -12.23 16.85 6.63
C GLY A 40 -11.56 16.43 5.32
N GLY A 41 -11.34 15.14 5.10
CA GLY A 41 -10.61 14.61 3.92
C GLY A 41 -9.09 14.65 4.04
N LEU A 42 -8.54 15.00 5.19
CA LEU A 42 -7.10 15.05 5.49
C LEU A 42 -6.67 13.90 6.41
N CYS A 43 -5.39 13.53 6.35
CA CYS A 43 -4.81 12.48 7.17
C CYS A 43 -4.53 12.96 8.60
N GLU A 44 -4.68 12.09 9.60
CA GLU A 44 -4.30 12.38 11.00
C GLU A 44 -2.81 12.74 11.18
N VAL A 45 -1.93 12.23 10.30
CA VAL A 45 -0.47 12.41 10.44
C VAL A 45 -0.04 13.82 10.08
N SER A 46 -0.73 14.46 9.12
CA SER A 46 -0.44 15.84 8.71
C SER A 46 -1.67 16.45 8.06
N LYS A 47 -1.97 17.68 8.46
CA LYS A 47 -3.09 18.49 7.92
C LYS A 47 -2.88 18.89 6.46
N ASP A 48 -1.67 18.78 5.93
CA ASP A 48 -1.37 19.08 4.53
C ASP A 48 -1.54 17.85 3.62
N ASN A 49 -1.60 16.66 4.22
CA ASN A 49 -1.67 15.40 3.47
C ASN A 49 -3.13 14.96 3.27
N PRO A 50 -3.61 14.87 2.01
CA PRO A 50 -4.95 14.39 1.73
C PRO A 50 -5.08 12.91 2.10
N CYS A 51 -6.19 12.55 2.73
CA CYS A 51 -6.49 11.17 3.05
C CYS A 51 -6.60 10.34 1.76
N VAL A 52 -5.84 9.25 1.70
CA VAL A 52 -5.80 8.37 0.52
C VAL A 52 -7.16 7.75 0.22
N TRP A 53 -7.90 7.36 1.26
CA TRP A 53 -9.24 6.80 1.13
C TRP A 53 -10.24 7.84 0.62
N GLN A 54 -10.08 9.11 1.00
CA GLN A 54 -10.87 10.19 0.42
C GLN A 54 -10.57 10.34 -1.08
N LYS A 55 -9.29 10.30 -1.48
CA LYS A 55 -8.89 10.37 -2.90
C LYS A 55 -9.46 9.19 -3.71
N ILE A 56 -9.40 7.97 -3.16
CA ILE A 56 -9.98 6.77 -3.77
C ILE A 56 -11.48 6.97 -3.95
N TYR A 57 -12.19 7.37 -2.89
CA TYR A 57 -13.63 7.61 -2.93
C TYR A 57 -14.01 8.65 -4.00
N THR A 58 -13.37 9.82 -3.99
CA THR A 58 -13.64 10.89 -4.96
C THR A 58 -13.38 10.42 -6.39
N ARG A 59 -12.35 9.60 -6.62
CA ARG A 59 -12.03 9.08 -7.96
C ARG A 59 -13.04 8.04 -8.42
N LEU A 60 -13.42 7.11 -7.55
CA LEU A 60 -14.45 6.11 -7.86
C LEU A 60 -15.84 6.72 -8.05
N LEU A 61 -16.17 7.77 -7.29
CA LEU A 61 -17.39 8.56 -7.48
C LEU A 61 -17.43 9.18 -8.88
N LYS A 62 -16.34 9.79 -9.33
CA LYS A 62 -16.22 10.36 -10.69
C LYS A 62 -16.35 9.30 -11.79
N LEU A 63 -15.90 8.08 -11.53
CA LEU A 63 -15.99 6.95 -12.46
C LEU A 63 -17.31 6.19 -12.37
N ASN A 64 -18.21 6.56 -11.46
CA ASN A 64 -19.42 5.81 -11.11
C ASN A 64 -19.15 4.33 -10.75
N GLN A 65 -18.02 4.06 -10.09
CA GLN A 65 -17.50 2.73 -9.77
C GLN A 65 -17.46 2.46 -8.25
N LEU A 66 -18.33 3.12 -7.48
CA LEU A 66 -18.39 2.98 -6.02
C LEU A 66 -18.67 1.55 -5.53
N TYR A 67 -19.21 0.69 -6.39
CA TYR A 67 -19.48 -0.71 -6.06
C TYR A 67 -18.21 -1.48 -5.64
N PHE A 68 -17.02 -1.10 -6.14
CA PHE A 68 -15.76 -1.75 -5.73
C PHE A 68 -15.48 -1.61 -4.23
N LEU A 69 -15.97 -0.55 -3.59
CA LEU A 69 -15.78 -0.33 -2.15
C LEU A 69 -16.67 -1.25 -1.30
N LYS A 70 -17.81 -1.73 -1.81
CA LYS A 70 -18.79 -2.54 -1.05
C LYS A 70 -18.31 -3.97 -0.74
N GLY A 71 -17.23 -4.44 -1.36
CA GLY A 71 -16.75 -5.82 -1.25
C GLY A 71 -15.28 -5.98 -0.86
N MET A 72 -14.65 -4.94 -0.29
CA MET A 72 -13.26 -5.07 0.19
C MET A 72 -13.22 -5.87 1.50
N SER A 73 -13.04 -7.19 1.35
CA SER A 73 -12.84 -8.15 2.45
C SER A 73 -11.49 -7.96 3.14
N GLN A 74 -11.45 -8.28 4.43
CA GLN A 74 -10.36 -8.04 5.37
C GLN A 74 -9.17 -9.01 5.27
N GLN A 75 -9.26 -10.04 4.42
CA GLN A 75 -8.30 -11.13 4.43
C GLN A 75 -7.00 -10.72 3.73
N ARG A 76 -6.01 -10.36 4.54
CA ARG A 76 -4.62 -10.21 4.10
C ARG A 76 -3.97 -11.58 4.05
N THR A 77 -3.74 -12.08 2.85
CA THR A 77 -2.83 -13.20 2.58
C THR A 77 -1.36 -12.79 2.71
N CYS A 78 -1.03 -11.52 2.41
CA CYS A 78 0.35 -11.03 2.36
C CYS A 78 0.65 -9.91 3.38
N PRO A 79 1.85 -9.91 4.01
CA PRO A 79 2.29 -8.83 4.88
C PRO A 79 2.53 -7.53 4.10
N VAL A 80 2.24 -6.40 4.75
CA VAL A 80 2.31 -5.03 4.19
C VAL A 80 3.70 -4.66 3.66
N HIS A 81 4.73 -5.30 4.20
CA HIS A 81 6.10 -5.17 3.75
C HIS A 81 6.66 -6.57 3.54
N PRO A 82 7.32 -6.85 2.41
CA PRO A 82 8.02 -8.11 2.24
C PRO A 82 9.00 -8.27 3.41
N ARG A 83 8.87 -9.36 4.16
CA ARG A 83 9.97 -9.79 5.05
C ARG A 83 11.19 -9.96 4.16
N ARG A 84 12.30 -9.33 4.53
CA ARG A 84 13.59 -9.30 3.82
C ARG A 84 13.71 -10.42 2.79
N PHE A 85 13.61 -10.09 1.50
CA PHE A 85 13.86 -11.04 0.43
C PHE A 85 15.35 -11.40 0.47
N VAL A 86 15.68 -12.57 1.01
CA VAL A 86 17.01 -13.12 0.91
C VAL A 86 17.05 -13.84 -0.44
N ARG A 87 17.98 -13.42 -1.30
CA ARG A 87 18.34 -14.16 -2.50
C ARG A 87 19.48 -15.09 -2.14
N GLU A 88 19.16 -16.35 -1.83
CA GLU A 88 20.16 -17.36 -1.47
C GLU A 88 21.23 -17.52 -2.55
N ASP A 89 20.87 -17.31 -3.82
CA ASP A 89 21.76 -17.38 -4.98
C ASP A 89 22.80 -16.25 -5.05
N LEU A 90 22.54 -15.12 -4.39
CA LEU A 90 23.49 -14.00 -4.26
C LEU A 90 24.28 -14.02 -2.95
N ARG A 91 24.06 -15.01 -2.07
CA ARG A 91 24.94 -15.17 -0.91
C ARG A 91 26.31 -15.57 -1.41
N LEU A 92 27.26 -14.63 -1.35
CA LEU A 92 28.68 -14.93 -1.47
C LEU A 92 28.98 -16.09 -0.53
N LYS A 93 29.35 -17.25 -1.08
CA LYS A 93 29.90 -18.34 -0.30
C LYS A 93 31.13 -17.74 0.38
N LYS A 94 31.08 -17.57 1.71
CA LYS A 94 32.25 -17.13 2.47
C LYS A 94 33.37 -18.11 2.13
N GLY A 95 34.33 -17.65 1.33
CA GLY A 95 35.55 -18.40 1.07
C GLY A 95 36.26 -18.67 2.40
N PRO A 96 37.16 -19.66 2.44
CA PRO A 96 37.87 -19.99 3.66
C PRO A 96 38.56 -18.73 4.20
N THR A 97 38.23 -18.37 5.43
CA THR A 97 38.89 -17.28 6.15
C THR A 97 40.37 -17.61 6.20
N ARG A 98 41.19 -16.91 5.41
CA ARG A 98 42.65 -16.92 5.60
C ARG A 98 42.89 -16.26 6.95
N GLY A 99 43.14 -17.09 7.96
CA GLY A 99 43.63 -16.65 9.26
C GLY A 99 44.94 -15.90 9.04
N VAL A 100 44.99 -14.69 9.61
CA VAL A 100 46.23 -13.98 9.89
C VAL A 100 46.78 -14.54 11.19
#